data_AF-A0A526XN12-F1
#
_entry.id   AF-A0A526XN12-F1
#
_cell.length_a   1.000
_cell.length_b   1.000
_cell.length_c   1.000
_cell.angle_alpha   90.00
_cell.angle_beta   90.00
_cell.angle_gamma   90.00
#
_symmetry.space_group_name_H-M   'P 1'
#
loop_
_entity.id
_entity.type
_entity.pdbx_description
1 polymer ?
#
loop_
_entity_poly.entity_id
_entity_poly.type
_entity_poly.pdbx_seq_one_letter_code
_entity_poly.pdbx_strand_id
1 'polypeptide(L)' 'GYPAPMPADAKRILLKFRDKHVGGNTTIAVIATDALLTKAAAKRLAISAHDGFVRAIWPTHTPADGDLVFALATGKSG' A
#
# COMPACT_ATOMS: atom_id res chain seq x y z
N GLY A 1 -9.01 -8.81 2.90
CA GLY A 1 -9.91 -9.29 3.96
C GLY A 1 -9.04 -9.92 5.03
N TYR A 2 -9.49 -10.01 6.28
CA TYR A 2 -8.69 -10.66 7.31
C TYR A 2 -8.49 -12.16 7.00
N PRO A 3 -7.31 -12.73 7.30
CA PRO A 3 -7.11 -14.16 7.21
C PRO A 3 -8.08 -14.89 8.13
N ALA A 4 -8.58 -16.02 7.64
CA ALA A 4 -9.35 -16.95 8.44
C ALA A 4 -8.73 -18.35 8.30
N PRO A 5 -8.15 -18.92 9.37
CA PRO A 5 -8.04 -18.37 10.72
C PRO A 5 -6.98 -17.25 10.82
N MET A 6 -7.08 -16.42 11.87
CA MET A 6 -6.03 -15.44 12.18
C MET A 6 -4.76 -16.16 12.65
N PRO A 7 -3.57 -15.79 12.13
CA PRO A 7 -2.30 -16.32 12.64
C PRO A 7 -2.09 -15.99 14.12
N ALA A 8 -1.42 -16.91 14.83
CA ALA A 8 -1.20 -16.80 16.27
C ALA A 8 -0.39 -15.55 16.67
N ASP A 9 0.46 -15.07 15.78
CA ASP A 9 1.35 -13.92 15.95
C ASP A 9 0.78 -12.61 15.37
N ALA A 10 -0.49 -12.58 14.94
CA ALA A 10 -1.12 -11.42 14.31
C ALA A 10 -1.09 -10.11 15.14
N LYS A 11 -0.86 -10.20 16.47
CA LYS A 11 -0.76 -9.04 17.38
C LYS A 11 0.67 -8.58 17.63
N ARG A 12 1.67 -9.29 17.11
CA ARG A 12 3.08 -8.98 17.34
C ARG A 12 3.51 -7.86 16.39
N ILE A 13 3.85 -6.71 16.95
CA ILE A 13 4.43 -5.60 16.20
C ILE A 13 5.95 -5.78 16.13
N LEU A 14 6.49 -5.81 14.92
CA LEU A 14 7.92 -5.89 14.64
C LEU A 14 8.42 -4.57 14.06
N LEU A 15 9.59 -4.11 14.51
CA LEU A 15 10.16 -2.82 14.11
C LEU A 15 11.47 -3.00 13.33
N LYS A 16 11.54 -2.40 12.13
CA LYS A 16 12.59 -2.55 11.10
C LYS A 16 14.04 -2.42 11.59
N PHE A 17 14.28 -1.70 12.69
CA PHE A 17 15.62 -1.43 13.23
C PHE A 17 15.83 -1.90 14.67
N ARG A 18 14.81 -2.49 15.33
CA ARG A 18 14.93 -2.99 16.71
C ARG A 18 14.97 -4.52 16.77
N ASP A 19 14.21 -5.18 15.92
CA ASP A 19 14.09 -6.63 15.93
C ASP A 19 14.99 -7.24 14.84
N LYS A 20 15.80 -8.25 15.20
CA LYS A 20 16.86 -8.80 14.34
C LYS A 20 16.38 -9.62 13.13
N HIS A 21 15.10 -9.99 13.08
CA HIS A 21 14.53 -10.87 12.05
C HIS A 21 13.20 -10.34 11.50
N VAL A 22 13.07 -9.01 11.34
CA VAL A 22 11.86 -8.46 10.69
C VAL A 22 11.99 -8.64 9.19
N GLY A 23 11.34 -9.69 8.65
CA GLY A 23 10.98 -9.70 7.24
C GLY A 23 10.00 -8.55 6.98
N GLY A 24 10.34 -7.65 6.07
CA GLY A 24 9.44 -6.59 5.58
C GLY A 24 9.08 -6.87 4.13
N ASN A 25 7.80 -6.72 3.78
CA ASN A 25 7.30 -6.96 2.45
C ASN A 25 6.88 -5.62 1.83
N THR A 26 7.77 -5.05 1.00
CA THR A 26 7.50 -3.76 0.36
C THR A 26 6.60 -3.95 -0.87
N THR A 27 5.44 -3.29 -0.88
CA THR A 27 4.57 -3.25 -2.06
C THR A 27 4.64 -1.89 -2.75
N ILE A 28 5.01 -1.88 -4.03
CA ILE A 28 5.04 -0.68 -4.86
C ILE A 28 3.99 -0.82 -5.96
N ALA A 29 3.11 0.17 -6.09
CA ALA A 29 2.04 0.16 -7.09
C ALA A 29 1.98 1.47 -7.90
N VAL A 30 1.39 1.35 -9.08
CA VAL A 30 1.12 2.48 -9.98
C VAL A 30 -0.35 2.43 -10.42
N ILE A 31 -1.04 3.55 -10.30
CA ILE A 31 -2.38 3.75 -10.83
C ILE A 31 -2.32 4.72 -12.00
N ALA A 32 -2.61 4.23 -13.20
CA ALA A 32 -2.71 5.05 -14.40
C ALA A 32 -4.19 5.17 -14.83
N THR A 33 -4.61 6.36 -15.22
CA THR A 33 -5.96 6.61 -15.75
C THR A 33 -5.91 7.66 -16.86
N ASP A 34 -6.90 7.65 -17.74
CA ASP A 34 -7.11 8.66 -18.77
C ASP A 34 -7.99 9.84 -18.29
N ALA A 35 -8.55 9.75 -17.08
CA ALA A 35 -9.33 10.82 -16.48
C ALA A 35 -8.52 12.13 -16.38
N LEU A 36 -9.20 13.27 -16.52
CA LEU A 36 -8.59 14.58 -16.31
C LEU A 36 -8.44 14.84 -14.82
N LEU A 37 -7.21 14.69 -14.29
CA LEU A 37 -6.90 14.90 -12.87
C LEU A 37 -5.91 16.04 -12.69
N THR A 38 -6.19 16.92 -11.72
CA THR A 38 -5.17 17.83 -11.20
C THR A 38 -4.13 17.05 -10.40
N LYS A 39 -2.95 17.63 -10.17
CA LYS A 39 -1.92 17.03 -9.30
C LYS A 39 -2.44 16.68 -7.90
N ALA A 40 -3.31 17.52 -7.34
CA ALA A 40 -3.94 17.27 -6.04
C ALA A 40 -4.91 16.09 -6.09
N ALA A 41 -5.70 15.97 -7.16
CA ALA A 41 -6.62 14.84 -7.37
C ALA A 41 -5.85 13.53 -7.58
N ALA A 42 -4.78 13.53 -8.37
CA ALA A 42 -3.90 12.37 -8.54
C ALA A 42 -3.25 11.95 -7.20
N LYS A 43 -2.80 12.91 -6.38
CA LYS A 43 -2.29 12.61 -5.03
C LYS A 43 -3.37 11.96 -4.16
N ARG A 44 -4.62 12.47 -4.19
CA ARG A 44 -5.72 11.84 -3.46
C ARG A 44 -6.02 10.44 -3.96
N LEU A 45 -5.97 10.20 -5.26
CA LEU A 45 -6.13 8.87 -5.85
C LEU A 45 -5.07 7.89 -5.33
N ALA A 46 -3.80 8.30 -5.29
CA ALA A 46 -2.72 7.47 -4.72
C ALA A 46 -2.96 7.14 -3.24
N ILE A 47 -3.42 8.12 -2.44
CA ILE A 47 -3.76 7.90 -1.02
C ILE A 47 -4.90 6.89 -0.89
N SER A 48 -5.99 7.07 -1.64
CA SER A 48 -7.14 6.16 -1.60
C SER A 48 -6.79 4.74 -2.09
N ALA A 49 -5.86 4.60 -3.03
CA ALA A 49 -5.45 3.30 -3.55
C ALA A 49 -4.78 2.41 -2.49
N HIS A 50 -4.20 2.97 -1.43
CA HIS A 50 -3.65 2.20 -0.31
C HIS A 50 -4.72 1.35 0.41
N ASP A 51 -5.99 1.77 0.42
CA ASP A 51 -7.07 0.94 0.97
C ASP A 51 -7.23 -0.38 0.20
N GLY A 52 -6.82 -0.40 -1.07
CA GLY A 52 -6.73 -1.62 -1.87
C GLY A 52 -5.75 -2.64 -1.30
N PHE A 53 -4.62 -2.19 -0.75
CA PHE A 53 -3.64 -3.07 -0.11
C PHE A 53 -4.26 -3.75 1.11
N VAL A 54 -5.01 -3.04 1.95
CA VAL A 54 -5.68 -3.61 3.13
C VAL A 54 -6.69 -4.72 2.73
N ARG A 55 -7.26 -4.63 1.53
CA ARG A 55 -8.17 -5.64 1.02
C ARG A 55 -7.46 -6.85 0.42
N ALA A 56 -6.30 -6.67 -0.21
CA ALA A 56 -5.62 -7.71 -0.98
C ALA A 56 -4.42 -8.36 -0.25
N ILE A 57 -3.80 -7.64 0.68
CA ILE A 57 -2.55 -8.01 1.33
C ILE A 57 -2.79 -8.00 2.85
N TRP A 58 -2.30 -9.04 3.52
CA TRP A 58 -2.33 -9.10 4.98
C TRP A 58 -1.03 -9.73 5.52
N PRO A 59 -0.39 -9.12 6.54
CA PRO A 59 -0.53 -7.72 6.91
C PRO A 59 0.06 -6.81 5.81
N THR A 60 -0.37 -5.55 5.77
CA THR A 60 0.23 -4.48 4.94
C THR A 60 0.45 -3.27 5.85
N HIS A 61 1.23 -2.28 5.40
CA HIS A 61 1.51 -1.09 6.19
C HIS A 61 2.18 -1.38 7.53
N THR A 62 2.94 -2.48 7.63
CA THR A 62 3.71 -2.76 8.83
C THR A 62 4.85 -1.75 8.96
N PRO A 63 5.39 -1.54 10.17
CA PRO A 63 6.55 -0.66 10.37
C PRO A 63 7.81 -1.09 9.58
N ALA A 64 7.84 -2.31 9.05
CA ALA A 64 8.92 -2.84 8.23
C ALA A 64 8.76 -2.51 6.74
N ASP A 65 7.52 -2.26 6.30
CA ASP A 65 7.18 -2.14 4.89
C ASP A 65 7.57 -0.77 4.31
N GLY A 66 7.88 -0.77 3.02
CA GLY A 66 8.13 0.43 2.22
C GLY A 66 6.98 0.76 1.28
N ASP A 67 5.73 0.53 1.70
CA ASP A 67 4.56 0.60 0.82
C ASP A 67 4.41 1.97 0.13
N LEU A 68 4.29 1.96 -1.20
CA LEU A 68 4.30 3.17 -2.02
C LEU A 68 3.36 3.06 -3.21
N VAL A 69 2.51 4.08 -3.40
CA VAL A 69 1.64 4.20 -4.58
C VAL A 69 1.97 5.48 -5.36
N PHE A 70 2.21 5.33 -6.66
CA PHE A 70 2.20 6.45 -7.61
C PHE A 70 0.87 6.50 -8.35
N ALA A 71 0.33 7.70 -8.58
CA ALA A 71 -0.82 7.88 -9.45
C ALA A 71 -0.49 8.90 -10.55
N LEU A 72 -0.88 8.58 -11.78
CA LEU A 72 -0.72 9.42 -12.95
C LEU A 72 -1.98 9.42 -13.80
N ALA A 73 -2.17 10.52 -14.52
CA ALA A 73 -3.30 10.70 -15.39
C ALA A 73 -2.84 11.23 -16.75
N THR A 74 -3.22 10.57 -17.84
CA THR A 74 -2.87 11.01 -19.20
C THR A 74 -3.80 12.11 -19.70
N GLY A 75 -4.97 12.32 -19.08
CA GLY A 75 -5.88 13.40 -19.47
C GLY A 75 -6.35 13.33 -20.92
N LYS A 76 -6.44 12.11 -21.48
CA LYS A 76 -6.75 11.81 -22.90
C LYS A 76 -5.71 12.28 -23.94
N SER A 77 -4.48 12.61 -23.53
CA SER A 77 -3.38 12.89 -24.47
C SER A 77 -2.57 11.66 -24.89
N GLY A 78 -2.99 10.47 -24.46
CA GLY A 78 -2.36 9.18 -24.77
C GLY A 78 -2.89 8.54 -26.05
#